data_AF-A0ABD6EKS3-F1
#
_entry.id   AF-A0ABD6EKS3-F1
#
_cell.length_a   1.000
_cell.length_b   1.000
_cell.length_c   1.000
_cell.angle_alpha   90.00
_cell.angle_beta   90.00
_cell.angle_gamma   90.00
#
_symmetry.space_group_name_H-M   'P 1'
#
loop_
_entity.id
_entity.type
_entity.pdbx_description
1 polymer ?
#
loop_
_entity_poly.entity_id
_entity_poly.type
_entity_poly.pdbx_seq_one_letter_code
_entity_poly.pdbx_strand_id
1 'polypeptide(L)'
;MRIVVIGAAPTGIGVAYRLHDLRQNGYDVDDVDLLVLEKEAEPGGLSCTVTDEIGFLWDMGGHITFSHNFPYYEKAMRWAVDEWNELTRNCQVGR
;
A
#
# COMPACT_ATOMS: atom_id res chain seq x y z
N MET A 1 9.88 -22.36 5.13
CA MET A 1 9.22 -21.72 6.30
C MET A 1 7.81 -21.26 5.92
N ARG A 2 6.80 -21.28 6.81
CA ARG A 2 5.46 -20.75 6.52
C ARG A 2 5.16 -19.49 7.34
N ILE A 3 4.69 -18.44 6.69
CA ILE A 3 4.30 -17.16 7.27
C ILE A 3 2.82 -16.92 6.97
N VAL A 4 2.03 -16.60 8.00
CA VAL A 4 0.63 -16.19 7.85
C VAL A 4 0.51 -14.73 8.28
N VAL A 5 -0.07 -13.91 7.42
CA VAL A 5 -0.39 -12.51 7.67
C VAL A 5 -1.91 -12.36 7.74
N ILE A 6 -2.40 -11.71 8.79
CA ILE A 6 -3.83 -11.40 8.94
C ILE A 6 -4.01 -9.90 8.70
N GLY A 7 -4.79 -9.56 7.68
CA GLY A 7 -5.01 -8.22 7.16
C GLY A 7 -4.17 -7.93 5.91
N ALA A 8 -4.83 -7.46 4.85
CA ALA A 8 -4.24 -6.95 3.61
C ALA A 8 -4.32 -5.41 3.55
N ALA A 9 -4.19 -4.74 4.69
CA ALA A 9 -3.89 -3.31 4.76
C ALA A 9 -2.41 -3.04 4.37
N PRO A 10 -1.95 -1.78 4.24
CA PRO A 10 -0.59 -1.46 3.77
C PRO A 10 0.52 -2.20 4.51
N THR A 11 0.36 -2.45 5.82
CA THR A 11 1.31 -3.24 6.61
C THR A 11 1.41 -4.69 6.13
N GLY A 12 0.28 -5.36 5.88
CA GLY A 12 0.25 -6.75 5.44
C GLY A 12 0.73 -6.91 4.00
N ILE A 13 0.31 -6.02 3.11
CA ILE A 13 0.81 -5.95 1.74
C ILE A 13 2.32 -5.70 1.74
N GLY A 14 2.84 -4.88 2.65
CA GLY A 14 4.28 -4.62 2.80
C GLY A 14 5.10 -5.89 3.04
N VAL A 15 4.55 -6.88 3.77
CA VAL A 15 5.21 -8.19 3.97
C VAL A 15 5.30 -8.95 2.66
N ALA A 16 4.20 -9.01 1.89
CA ALA A 16 4.16 -9.67 0.59
C ALA A 16 5.10 -8.99 -0.42
N TYR A 17 5.10 -7.66 -0.45
CA TYR A 17 6.01 -6.88 -1.29
C TYR A 17 7.49 -7.13 -0.91
N ARG A 18 7.82 -7.23 0.38
CA ARG A 18 9.18 -7.55 0.81
C ARG A 18 9.63 -8.94 0.39
N LEU A 19 8.75 -9.94 0.50
CA LEU A 19 9.08 -11.29 0.01
C LEU A 19 9.29 -11.29 -1.52
N HIS A 20 8.47 -10.55 -2.25
CA HIS A 20 8.65 -10.35 -3.69
C HIS A 20 10.01 -9.70 -4.01
N ASP A 21 10.35 -8.58 -3.37
CA ASP A 21 11.63 -7.89 -3.56
C ASP A 21 12.82 -8.81 -3.23
N LEU A 22 12.78 -9.59 -2.15
CA LEU A 22 13.83 -10.56 -1.82
C LEU A 22 14.01 -11.61 -2.93
N ARG A 23 12.93 -12.16 -3.48
CA ARG A 23 12.99 -13.10 -4.62
C ARG A 23 13.62 -12.46 -5.85
N GLN A 24 13.19 -11.24 -6.19
CA GLN A 24 13.73 -10.51 -7.36
C GLN A 24 15.22 -10.19 -7.24
N ASN A 25 15.72 -9.99 -6.01
CA ASN A 25 17.13 -9.71 -5.74
C ASN A 25 17.98 -10.98 -5.51
N GLY A 26 17.43 -12.18 -5.78
CA GLY A 26 18.19 -13.44 -5.75
C GLY A 26 18.50 -13.97 -4.35
N TYR A 27 17.76 -13.54 -3.32
CA TYR A 27 17.86 -14.15 -2.00
C TYR A 27 17.19 -15.53 -1.98
N ASP A 28 17.77 -16.47 -1.25
CA ASP A 28 17.21 -17.81 -1.05
C ASP A 28 16.02 -17.75 -0.08
N VAL A 29 14.82 -17.59 -0.66
CA VAL A 29 13.52 -17.53 0.04
C VAL A 29 12.46 -18.39 -0.67
N ASP A 30 12.91 -19.37 -1.46
CA ASP A 30 12.03 -20.24 -2.24
C ASP A 30 11.26 -21.23 -1.36
N ASP A 31 11.81 -21.56 -0.19
CA ASP A 31 11.13 -22.37 0.82
C ASP A 31 10.09 -21.57 1.64
N VAL A 32 9.97 -20.26 1.42
CA VAL A 32 9.04 -19.38 2.15
C VAL A 32 7.65 -19.42 1.50
N ASP A 33 6.70 -20.00 2.22
CA ASP A 33 5.28 -20.02 1.88
C ASP A 33 4.56 -18.91 2.65
N LEU A 34 4.00 -17.93 1.93
CA LEU A 34 3.30 -16.78 2.51
C LEU A 34 1.82 -16.83 2.17
N LEU A 35 0.99 -16.84 3.21
CA LEU A 35 -0.47 -16.73 3.11
C LEU A 35 -0.93 -15.41 3.73
N VAL A 36 -1.58 -14.56 2.94
CA VAL A 36 -2.23 -13.33 3.41
C VAL A 36 -3.74 -13.57 3.47
N LEU A 37 -4.35 -13.29 4.61
CA LEU A 37 -5.79 -13.44 4.82
C LEU A 37 -6.40 -12.07 5.08
N GLU A 38 -7.39 -11.68 4.29
CA GLU A 38 -8.19 -10.47 4.47
C GLU A 38 -9.66 -10.87 4.66
N LYS A 39 -10.34 -10.20 5.59
CA LYS A 39 -11.76 -10.40 5.85
C LYS A 39 -12.59 -9.66 4.80
N GLU A 40 -12.15 -8.48 4.40
CA GLU A 40 -12.84 -7.65 3.42
C GLU A 40 -12.63 -8.18 1.98
N ALA A 41 -13.51 -7.77 1.07
CA ALA A 41 -13.44 -8.23 -0.32
C ALA A 41 -12.25 -7.65 -1.10
N GLU A 42 -11.78 -6.47 -0.69
CA GLU A 42 -10.69 -5.75 -1.32
C GLU A 42 -9.58 -5.42 -0.31
N PRO A 43 -8.31 -5.44 -0.75
CA PRO A 43 -7.18 -5.03 0.09
C PRO A 43 -7.16 -3.50 0.29
N GLY A 44 -6.47 -3.05 1.33
CA GLY A 44 -6.25 -1.61 1.59
C GLY A 44 -6.61 -1.17 3.00
N GLY A 45 -7.50 -1.89 3.69
CA GLY A 45 -7.92 -1.54 5.06
C GLY A 45 -8.41 -0.09 5.14
N LEU A 46 -7.86 0.70 6.07
CA LEU A 46 -8.22 2.12 6.18
C LEU A 46 -7.71 3.00 5.02
N SER A 47 -6.84 2.48 4.16
CA SER A 47 -6.32 3.18 2.98
C SER A 47 -7.11 2.86 1.70
N CYS A 48 -8.31 2.28 1.83
CA CYS A 48 -9.19 2.03 0.68
C CYS A 48 -9.93 3.29 0.25
N THR A 49 -10.36 3.24 -1.02
CA THR A 49 -11.28 4.19 -1.63
C THR A 49 -12.56 3.45 -1.99
N VAL A 50 -13.72 4.04 -1.74
CA VAL A 50 -15.02 3.50 -2.16
C VAL A 50 -15.67 4.42 -3.19
N THR A 51 -16.41 3.84 -4.12
CA THR A 51 -17.21 4.61 -5.09
C THR A 51 -18.67 4.64 -4.61
N ASP A 52 -19.29 5.82 -4.57
CA ASP A 52 -20.72 5.93 -4.25
C ASP A 52 -21.62 5.66 -5.47
N GLU A 53 -22.93 5.68 -5.24
CA GLU A 53 -23.95 5.35 -6.26
C GLU A 53 -23.98 6.32 -7.45
N ILE A 54 -23.42 7.52 -7.29
CA ILE A 54 -23.40 8.57 -8.32
C ILE A 54 -21.99 8.78 -8.90
N GLY A 55 -21.01 7.96 -8.52
CA GLY A 55 -19.69 7.88 -9.12
C GLY A 55 -18.60 8.71 -8.45
N PHE A 56 -18.82 9.23 -7.25
CA PHE A 56 -17.77 9.93 -6.49
C PHE A 56 -16.92 8.94 -5.70
N LEU A 57 -15.63 9.26 -5.57
CA LEU A 57 -14.64 8.47 -4.84
C LEU A 57 -14.43 9.04 -3.44
N TRP A 58 -14.44 8.16 -2.45
CA TRP A 58 -14.34 8.51 -1.03
C TRP A 58 -13.26 7.69 -0.32
N ASP A 59 -12.33 8.39 0.32
CA ASP A 59 -11.34 7.81 1.22
C ASP A 59 -11.78 7.92 2.69
N MET A 60 -11.24 7.05 3.53
CA MET A 60 -11.42 7.09 4.98
C MET A 60 -10.50 8.14 5.65
N GLY A 61 -10.70 9.43 5.36
CA GLY A 61 -10.00 10.53 6.04
C GLY A 61 -9.05 11.37 5.17
N GLY A 62 -9.13 11.24 3.84
CA GLY A 62 -8.32 12.00 2.89
C GLY A 62 -6.84 11.66 2.98
N HIS A 63 -6.41 10.60 2.28
CA HIS A 63 -5.04 10.12 2.35
C HIS A 63 -4.13 10.88 1.39
N ILE A 64 -2.91 11.16 1.84
CA ILE A 64 -1.81 11.62 0.99
C ILE A 64 -0.59 10.75 1.26
N THR A 65 0.16 10.43 0.21
CA THR A 65 1.48 9.81 0.35
C THR A 65 2.53 10.91 0.36
N PHE A 66 3.57 10.75 1.17
CA PHE A 66 4.66 11.71 1.24
C PHE A 66 5.99 11.03 1.52
N SER A 67 7.03 11.46 0.80
CA SER A 67 8.37 10.92 0.95
C SER A 67 9.02 11.51 2.21
N HIS A 68 9.32 10.65 3.18
CA HIS A 68 10.10 11.03 4.37
C HIS A 68 11.57 10.59 4.22
N ASN A 69 12.14 10.62 3.02
CA ASN A 69 13.40 9.93 2.71
C ASN A 69 13.35 8.42 3.06
N PHE A 70 12.27 7.74 2.64
CA PHE A 70 12.20 6.28 2.68
C PHE A 70 12.25 5.71 1.25
N PRO A 71 13.45 5.47 0.69
CA PRO A 71 13.60 5.02 -0.69
C PRO A 71 12.87 3.71 -0.99
N TYR A 72 12.76 2.84 0.02
CA TYR A 72 12.07 1.56 -0.12
C TYR A 72 10.56 1.73 -0.36
N TYR A 73 9.92 2.63 0.39
CA TYR A 73 8.51 2.94 0.20
C TYR A 73 8.28 3.64 -1.15
N GLU A 74 9.11 4.61 -1.50
CA GLU A 74 8.99 5.31 -2.79
C GLU A 74 9.14 4.35 -3.98
N LYS A 75 10.13 3.43 -3.93
CA LYS A 75 10.29 2.37 -4.93
C LYS A 75 9.03 1.52 -5.05
N ALA A 76 8.41 1.14 -3.91
CA ALA A 76 7.19 0.35 -3.91
C ALA A 76 6.01 1.10 -4.55
N MET A 77 5.83 2.38 -4.21
CA MET A 77 4.74 3.19 -4.76
C MET A 77 4.90 3.42 -6.28
N ARG A 78 6.12 3.68 -6.75
CA ARG A 78 6.43 3.84 -8.18
C ARG A 78 6.37 2.52 -8.96
N TRP A 79 6.59 1.39 -8.30
CA TRP A 79 6.40 0.07 -8.90
C TRP A 79 4.92 -0.30 -9.03
N ALA A 80 4.10 0.09 -8.06
CA ALA A 80 2.68 -0.27 -8.01
C ALA A 80 1.78 0.63 -8.87
N VAL A 81 2.15 1.90 -9.07
CA VAL A 81 1.33 2.90 -9.77
C VAL A 81 2.22 3.75 -10.67
N ASP A 82 1.87 3.80 -11.97
CA ASP A 82 2.64 4.50 -13.00
C ASP A 82 2.52 6.03 -12.92
N GLU A 83 1.33 6.54 -12.60
CA GLU A 83 1.01 7.97 -12.64
C GLU A 83 0.74 8.54 -11.25
N TRP A 84 1.43 9.63 -10.91
CA TRP A 84 1.30 10.32 -9.63
C TRP A 84 1.07 11.82 -9.83
N ASN A 85 0.17 12.39 -9.03
CA ASN A 85 0.03 13.83 -8.89
C ASN A 85 0.93 14.32 -7.75
N GLU A 86 1.89 15.18 -8.06
CA GLU A 86 2.76 15.81 -7.05
C GLU A 86 2.21 17.20 -6.70
N LEU A 87 1.90 17.41 -5.42
CA LEU A 87 1.30 18.66 -4.93
C LEU A 87 2.11 19.29 -3.82
N THR A 88 2.28 20.61 -3.88
CA THR A 88 2.78 21.40 -2.75
C THR A 88 1.64 21.65 -1.76
N ARG A 89 1.79 21.17 -0.53
CA ARG A 89 0.77 21.31 0.52
C ARG A 89 0.40 22.79 0.74
N ASN A 90 -0.88 23.12 0.59
CA ASN A 90 -1.43 24.44 0.89
C ASN A 90 -2.38 24.35 2.09
N CYS A 91 -1.90 24.75 3.28
CA CYS A 91 -2.72 24.80 4.48
C CYS A 91 -3.42 26.16 4.58
N GLN A 92 -4.67 26.23 4.13
CA GLN A 92 -5.52 27.38 4.42
C GLN A 92 -6.20 27.16 5.76
N VAL A 93 -5.74 27.86 6.78
CA VAL A 93 -6.49 27.97 8.04
C VAL A 93 -7.52 29.07 7.81
N GLY A 94 -8.81 28.73 7.86
CA GLY A 94 -9.89 29.70 7.70
C GLY A 94 -9.71 30.87 8.67
N ARG A 95 -9.91 32.09 8.19
CA ARG A 95 -10.01 33.28 9.04
C ARG A 95 -11.35 33.32 9.76
#